data_AF-A0AB73TGU3-F1
#
_entry.id   AF-A0AB73TGU3-F1
#
_cell.length_a   1.000
_cell.length_b   1.000
_cell.length_c   1.000
_cell.angle_alpha   90.00
_cell.angle_beta   90.00
_cell.angle_gamma   90.00
#
_symmetry.space_group_name_H-M   'P 1'
#
loop_
_entity.id
_entity.type
_entity.pdbx_description
1 polymer ?
#
loop_
_entity_poly.entity_id
_entity_poly.type
_entity_poly.pdbx_seq_one_letter_code
_entity_poly.pdbx_strand_id
1 'polypeptide(L)'
;MKKSISLLAAVVTTATAAALLIAEPAQAQSATQVEVPSNVVIDESFDPTGEVVVAGDGRSARSGDCKDRAFAVVATMTQSLNGCSVIGSKASTQVQYKWYKHQGNSSPCIWGKSFNAKHAPTWTALDCGTGRSKSVPWGNVAATKKMKGLTGIGWAGVQWQ
;
A
#
# COMPACT_ATOMS: atom_id res chain seq x y z
N MET A 1 62.87 -61.39 -34.71
CA MET A 1 63.17 -61.40 -33.26
C MET A 1 62.74 -60.07 -32.65
N LYS A 2 62.53 -60.00 -31.32
CA LYS A 2 61.91 -58.86 -30.59
C LYS A 2 62.69 -57.54 -30.65
N LYS A 3 61.97 -56.41 -30.72
CA LYS A 3 62.21 -55.01 -30.26
C LYS A 3 61.24 -54.09 -31.05
N SER A 4 60.61 -53.01 -30.57
CA SER A 4 60.49 -52.44 -29.21
C SER A 4 59.35 -51.39 -29.13
N ILE A 5 58.68 -51.30 -27.97
CA ILE A 5 58.27 -50.06 -27.23
C ILE A 5 57.31 -49.04 -27.90
N SER A 6 56.11 -48.89 -27.28
CA SER A 6 55.35 -47.67 -26.86
C SER A 6 55.26 -46.41 -27.77
N LEU A 7 54.48 -45.36 -27.51
CA LEU A 7 53.42 -45.03 -26.53
C LEU A 7 52.08 -44.81 -27.32
N LEU A 8 50.98 -44.18 -26.90
CA LEU A 8 50.49 -43.50 -25.68
C LEU A 8 48.94 -43.59 -25.68
N ALA A 9 48.25 -43.13 -24.64
CA ALA A 9 46.78 -43.05 -24.57
C ALA A 9 46.26 -41.60 -24.69
N ALA A 10 45.07 -41.44 -25.27
CA ALA A 10 44.23 -40.24 -25.11
C ALA A 10 42.75 -40.67 -25.14
N VAL A 11 42.16 -40.86 -23.95
CA VAL A 11 40.72 -41.14 -23.82
C VAL A 11 39.97 -39.81 -23.88
N VAL A 12 39.15 -39.61 -24.92
CA VAL A 12 38.24 -38.47 -25.01
C VAL A 12 36.94 -38.85 -24.30
N THR A 13 36.81 -38.48 -23.02
CA THR A 13 35.57 -38.59 -22.27
C THR A 13 34.58 -37.50 -22.71
N THR A 14 33.62 -37.87 -23.57
CA THR A 14 32.47 -37.01 -23.89
C THR A 14 31.57 -36.88 -22.66
N ALA A 15 31.60 -35.71 -22.00
CA ALA A 15 30.75 -35.43 -20.86
C ALA A 15 29.26 -35.38 -21.27
N THR A 16 28.44 -36.17 -20.59
CA THR A 16 26.99 -36.20 -20.74
C THR A 16 26.36 -34.88 -20.29
N ALA A 17 25.74 -34.13 -21.21
CA ALA A 17 24.84 -33.04 -20.88
C ALA A 17 23.46 -33.61 -20.51
N ALA A 18 23.24 -33.86 -19.22
CA ALA A 18 21.89 -34.16 -18.72
C ALA A 18 21.04 -32.88 -18.79
N ALA A 19 20.00 -32.89 -19.62
CA ALA A 19 19.03 -31.80 -19.66
C ALA A 19 18.17 -31.82 -18.39
N LEU A 20 18.60 -31.08 -17.36
CA LEU A 20 17.69 -30.71 -16.27
C LEU A 20 16.59 -29.83 -16.87
N LEU A 21 15.40 -30.40 -16.99
CA LEU A 21 14.16 -29.63 -17.08
C LEU A 21 13.98 -28.91 -15.73
N ILE A 22 14.54 -27.70 -15.65
CA ILE A 22 14.23 -26.78 -14.56
C ILE A 22 12.77 -26.38 -14.77
N ALA A 23 11.86 -27.01 -14.02
CA ALA A 23 10.48 -26.55 -13.98
C ALA A 23 10.50 -25.09 -13.51
N GLU A 24 9.98 -24.19 -14.34
CA GLU A 24 9.76 -22.80 -13.94
C GLU A 24 8.92 -22.82 -12.66
N PRO A 25 9.26 -22.02 -11.63
CA PRO A 25 8.44 -21.96 -10.44
C PRO A 25 7.06 -21.44 -10.85
N ALA A 26 6.06 -22.31 -10.78
CA ALA A 26 4.67 -21.94 -10.99
C ALA A 26 4.28 -20.92 -9.91
N GLN A 27 4.48 -19.64 -10.23
CA GLN A 27 3.98 -18.51 -9.47
C GLN A 27 2.46 -18.51 -9.61
N ALA A 28 1.82 -19.38 -8.84
CA ALA A 28 0.41 -19.24 -8.51
C ALA A 28 0.24 -17.97 -7.67
N GLN A 29 0.32 -16.81 -8.33
CA GLN A 29 -0.33 -15.61 -7.84
C GLN A 29 -1.82 -15.93 -7.83
N SER A 30 -2.29 -16.44 -6.69
CA SER A 30 -3.69 -16.33 -6.30
C SER A 30 -4.02 -14.84 -6.25
N ALA A 31 -4.39 -14.30 -7.40
CA ALA A 31 -5.13 -13.06 -7.49
C ALA A 31 -6.47 -13.32 -6.81
N THR A 32 -6.50 -13.13 -5.49
CA THR A 32 -7.72 -13.07 -4.70
C THR A 32 -8.50 -11.88 -5.25
N GLN A 33 -9.34 -12.14 -6.24
CA GLN A 33 -10.07 -11.11 -6.96
C GLN A 33 -10.99 -10.43 -5.95
N VAL A 34 -10.64 -9.20 -5.57
CA VAL A 34 -11.35 -8.48 -4.51
C VAL A 34 -12.72 -8.07 -5.05
N GLU A 35 -13.74 -8.83 -4.67
CA GLU A 35 -15.12 -8.58 -5.08
C GLU A 35 -15.65 -7.33 -4.37
N VAL A 36 -15.89 -6.27 -5.15
CA VAL A 36 -16.54 -5.04 -4.67
C VAL A 36 -18.06 -5.27 -4.71
N PRO A 37 -18.79 -5.15 -3.57
CA PRO A 37 -20.24 -5.34 -3.56
C PRO A 37 -20.96 -4.34 -4.48
N SER A 38 -22.02 -4.77 -5.16
CA SER A 38 -22.75 -3.95 -6.14
C SER A 38 -23.38 -2.67 -5.58
N ASN A 39 -23.53 -2.57 -4.26
CA ASN A 39 -24.00 -1.38 -3.56
C ASN A 39 -22.89 -0.37 -3.20
N VAL A 40 -21.64 -0.58 -3.64
CA VAL A 40 -20.47 0.24 -3.33
C VAL A 40 -20.05 1.07 -4.55
N VAL A 41 -19.89 2.39 -4.34
CA VAL A 41 -19.38 3.31 -5.37
C VAL A 41 -17.86 3.17 -5.45
N ILE A 42 -17.33 3.00 -6.66
CA ILE A 42 -15.88 2.95 -6.90
C ILE A 42 -15.39 4.37 -7.21
N ASP A 43 -14.49 4.90 -6.37
CA ASP A 43 -13.77 6.15 -6.58
C ASP A 43 -12.59 5.93 -7.55
N GLU A 44 -12.27 6.94 -8.36
CA GLU A 44 -11.18 6.90 -9.35
C GLU A 44 -9.81 6.50 -8.77
N SER A 45 -9.59 6.71 -7.47
CA SER A 45 -8.33 6.41 -6.81
C SER A 45 -8.25 4.97 -6.30
N PHE A 46 -9.29 4.14 -6.46
CA PHE A 46 -9.32 2.77 -5.97
C PHE A 46 -8.39 1.86 -6.77
N ASP A 47 -7.42 1.26 -6.10
CA ASP A 47 -6.52 0.26 -6.67
C ASP A 47 -6.81 -1.13 -6.06
N PRO A 48 -7.44 -2.07 -6.80
CA PRO A 48 -7.68 -3.43 -6.31
C PRO A 48 -6.45 -4.35 -6.41
N THR A 49 -5.34 -3.88 -7.01
CA THR A 49 -4.08 -4.64 -7.14
C THR A 49 -3.14 -4.43 -5.95
N GLY A 50 -3.30 -3.31 -5.23
CA GLY A 50 -2.64 -3.04 -3.96
C GLY A 50 -3.31 -3.73 -2.76
N GLU A 51 -2.90 -3.36 -1.53
CA GLU A 51 -3.56 -3.85 -0.32
C GLU A 51 -4.98 -3.26 -0.20
N VAL A 52 -5.99 -4.13 -0.12
CA VAL A 52 -7.41 -3.75 0.03
C VAL A 52 -7.96 -4.20 1.39
N VAL A 53 -8.60 -3.27 2.11
CA VAL A 53 -9.25 -3.50 3.41
C VAL A 53 -10.77 -3.39 3.25
N VAL A 54 -11.52 -4.41 3.68
CA VAL A 54 -13.00 -4.33 3.71
C VAL A 54 -13.48 -3.76 5.04
N ALA A 55 -14.26 -2.68 4.99
CA ALA A 55 -14.64 -1.85 6.12
C ALA A 55 -16.15 -1.93 6.41
N GLY A 56 -16.55 -2.90 7.26
CA GLY A 56 -17.96 -3.28 7.44
C GLY A 56 -18.64 -2.95 8.78
N ASP A 57 -17.94 -2.39 9.77
CA ASP A 57 -18.45 -2.27 11.15
C ASP A 57 -18.05 -0.96 11.86
N GLY A 58 -17.44 -0.01 11.15
CA GLY A 58 -16.92 1.24 11.72
C GLY A 58 -15.66 1.07 12.59
N ARG A 59 -15.08 -0.14 12.65
CA ARG A 59 -13.81 -0.44 13.32
C ARG A 59 -12.94 -1.36 12.47
N SER A 60 -12.62 -0.87 11.27
CA SER A 60 -11.62 -1.46 10.37
C SER A 60 -10.20 -1.24 10.89
N ALA A 61 -9.95 -1.74 12.10
CA ALA A 61 -8.65 -1.75 12.74
C ALA A 61 -7.83 -2.90 12.15
N ARG A 62 -7.03 -2.55 11.13
CA ARG A 62 -5.97 -3.37 10.50
C ARG A 62 -6.43 -4.59 9.70
N SER A 63 -6.32 -4.48 8.39
CA SER A 63 -5.46 -5.41 7.66
C SER A 63 -4.09 -4.76 7.48
N GLY A 64 -3.04 -5.58 7.55
CA GLY A 64 -1.69 -5.34 7.08
C GLY A 64 -1.01 -3.99 7.37
N ASP A 65 -0.05 -3.68 6.51
CA ASP A 65 1.03 -2.73 6.75
C ASP A 65 0.73 -1.36 6.08
N CYS A 66 -0.51 -0.89 6.22
CA CYS A 66 -1.08 0.37 5.70
C CYS A 66 -0.44 1.65 6.28
N LYS A 67 0.88 1.76 6.17
CA LYS A 67 1.76 2.84 6.63
C LYS A 67 1.94 3.86 5.52
N ASP A 68 0.94 4.69 5.29
CA ASP A 68 1.05 5.76 4.30
C ASP A 68 2.19 6.71 4.73
N ARG A 69 3.06 7.13 3.80
CA ARG A 69 4.14 8.10 4.06
C ARG A 69 3.84 9.44 3.41
N ALA A 70 4.13 10.55 4.09
CA ALA A 70 4.22 11.88 3.47
C ALA A 70 5.05 12.87 4.29
N PHE A 71 4.92 14.14 3.91
CA PHE A 71 5.59 15.30 4.49
C PHE A 71 4.58 16.45 4.52
N ALA A 72 4.66 17.34 5.51
CA ALA A 72 3.88 18.57 5.57
C ALA A 72 4.83 19.77 5.63
N VAL A 73 4.93 20.50 4.52
CA VAL A 73 5.83 21.66 4.39
C VAL A 73 5.05 22.98 4.46
N VAL A 74 5.78 24.08 4.69
CA VAL A 74 5.21 25.44 4.80
C VAL A 74 4.37 25.77 3.57
N ALA A 75 3.20 26.36 3.80
CA ALA A 75 2.32 26.95 2.78
C ALA A 75 1.81 26.04 1.64
N THR A 76 2.21 24.76 1.57
CA THR A 76 1.78 23.84 0.51
C THR A 76 1.06 22.63 1.11
N MET A 77 -0.23 22.46 0.75
CA MET A 77 -1.04 21.29 1.06
C MET A 77 -0.50 20.04 0.36
N THR A 78 0.49 19.40 0.98
CA THR A 78 1.13 18.21 0.42
C THR A 78 0.28 16.99 0.73
N GLN A 79 -0.04 16.19 -0.31
CA GLN A 79 -0.77 14.93 -0.14
C GLN A 79 0.19 13.76 0.11
N SER A 80 -0.33 12.69 0.70
CA SER A 80 0.38 11.43 0.85
C SER A 80 0.52 10.67 -0.46
N LEU A 81 1.46 9.73 -0.48
CA LEU A 81 1.43 8.61 -1.42
C LEU A 81 0.09 7.85 -1.29
N ASN A 82 -0.25 7.04 -2.29
CA ASN A 82 -1.42 6.16 -2.21
C ASN A 82 -1.23 5.23 -1.00
N GLY A 83 -2.21 5.20 -0.10
CA GLY A 83 -2.28 4.22 0.97
C GLY A 83 -2.93 2.93 0.52
N CYS A 84 -3.41 2.15 1.49
CA CYS A 84 -4.28 1.02 1.21
C CYS A 84 -5.61 1.47 0.59
N SER A 85 -6.13 0.64 -0.30
CA SER A 85 -7.51 0.69 -0.78
C SER A 85 -8.46 0.21 0.33
N VAL A 86 -9.63 0.81 0.43
CA VAL A 86 -10.64 0.52 1.45
C VAL A 86 -12.03 0.45 0.81
N ILE A 87 -12.68 -0.70 0.94
CA ILE A 87 -14.05 -0.96 0.52
C ILE A 87 -14.97 -0.77 1.72
N GLY A 88 -15.60 0.40 1.85
CA GLY A 88 -16.66 0.58 2.82
C GLY A 88 -17.94 -0.10 2.33
N SER A 89 -18.45 -1.08 3.10
CA SER A 89 -19.61 -1.89 2.70
C SER A 89 -20.95 -1.41 3.28
N LYS A 90 -20.95 -0.36 4.12
CA LYS A 90 -22.15 0.21 4.74
C LYS A 90 -22.14 1.74 4.74
N ALA A 91 -23.31 2.37 4.72
CA ALA A 91 -23.43 3.82 4.66
C ALA A 91 -22.90 4.51 5.93
N SER A 92 -22.89 3.80 7.04
CA SER A 92 -22.30 4.21 8.33
C SER A 92 -20.81 3.90 8.45
N THR A 93 -20.15 3.30 7.45
CA THR A 93 -18.72 2.98 7.53
C THR A 93 -17.89 4.24 7.75
N GLN A 94 -17.01 4.16 8.74
CA GLN A 94 -15.97 5.14 9.00
C GLN A 94 -14.60 4.49 8.88
N VAL A 95 -13.63 5.26 8.40
CA VAL A 95 -12.22 4.85 8.30
C VAL A 95 -11.41 5.63 9.31
N GLN A 96 -10.63 4.91 10.14
CA GLN A 96 -9.70 5.53 11.07
C GLN A 96 -8.41 5.91 10.36
N TYR A 97 -8.01 7.17 10.52
CA TYR A 97 -6.68 7.65 10.19
C TYR A 97 -5.90 7.87 11.49
N LYS A 98 -4.64 7.45 11.52
CA LYS A 98 -3.73 7.71 12.62
C LYS A 98 -2.47 8.39 12.09
N TRP A 99 -1.90 9.30 12.87
CA TRP A 99 -0.74 10.07 12.44
C TRP A 99 0.11 10.57 13.60
N TYR A 100 1.38 10.86 13.31
CA TYR A 100 2.27 11.57 14.23
C TYR A 100 3.33 12.39 13.47
N LYS A 101 3.75 13.49 14.08
CA LYS A 101 4.92 14.25 13.63
C LYS A 101 6.18 13.42 13.92
N HIS A 102 6.84 12.99 12.86
CA HIS A 102 8.10 12.26 12.94
C HIS A 102 9.28 13.20 13.20
N GLN A 103 9.28 14.40 12.59
CA GLN A 103 10.37 15.38 12.70
C GLN A 103 9.88 16.80 12.40
N GLY A 104 10.71 17.81 12.71
CA GLY A 104 10.45 19.22 12.38
C GLY A 104 9.96 20.08 13.55
N ASN A 105 10.08 21.40 13.39
CA ASN A 105 9.94 22.39 14.46
C ASN A 105 8.52 22.96 14.63
N SER A 106 7.55 22.52 13.82
CA SER A 106 6.17 23.02 13.85
C SER A 106 5.14 21.98 14.28
N SER A 107 3.88 22.41 14.43
CA SER A 107 2.70 21.57 14.62
C SER A 107 1.87 21.60 13.32
N PRO A 108 1.88 20.53 12.51
CA PRO A 108 1.08 20.47 11.29
C PRO A 108 -0.41 20.31 11.60
N CYS A 109 -1.24 20.84 10.71
CA CYS A 109 -2.68 20.59 10.62
C CYS A 109 -2.96 19.57 9.52
N ILE A 110 -3.79 18.57 9.80
CA ILE A 110 -3.94 17.37 8.96
C ILE A 110 -5.40 17.15 8.55
N TRP A 111 -5.61 16.69 7.31
CA TRP A 111 -6.88 16.25 6.77
C TRP A 111 -6.77 14.84 6.19
N GLY A 112 -7.79 14.01 6.37
CA GLY A 112 -7.94 12.72 5.70
C GLY A 112 -8.94 12.81 4.55
N LYS A 113 -8.71 12.07 3.45
CA LYS A 113 -9.73 11.86 2.41
C LYS A 113 -10.90 11.11 3.04
N SER A 114 -12.09 11.55 2.72
CA SER A 114 -13.37 11.07 3.24
C SER A 114 -14.44 11.25 2.18
N PHE A 115 -15.65 10.77 2.45
CA PHE A 115 -16.77 10.87 1.51
C PHE A 115 -17.98 11.49 2.17
N ASN A 116 -18.71 12.32 1.43
CA ASN A 116 -19.97 12.88 1.90
C ASN A 116 -21.15 11.92 1.59
N ALA A 117 -22.36 12.28 2.01
CA ALA A 117 -23.57 11.47 1.81
C ALA A 117 -23.97 11.24 0.33
N LYS A 118 -23.31 11.89 -0.63
CA LYS A 118 -23.45 11.67 -2.08
C LYS A 118 -22.27 10.89 -2.68
N HIS A 119 -21.45 10.25 -1.85
CA HIS A 119 -20.23 9.53 -2.24
C HIS A 119 -19.16 10.38 -2.94
N ALA A 120 -19.26 11.72 -2.89
CA ALA A 120 -18.26 12.58 -3.47
C ALA A 120 -17.05 12.74 -2.51
N PRO A 121 -15.80 12.71 -3.03
CA PRO A 121 -14.61 12.83 -2.21
C PRO A 121 -14.51 14.21 -1.57
N THR A 122 -14.11 14.23 -0.30
CA THR A 122 -13.90 15.44 0.49
C THR A 122 -12.72 15.25 1.45
N TRP A 123 -12.38 16.31 2.19
CA TRP A 123 -11.22 16.35 3.08
C TRP A 123 -11.66 16.73 4.50
N THR A 124 -11.82 15.74 5.36
CA THR A 124 -12.20 15.97 6.77
C THR A 124 -10.97 16.33 7.60
N ALA A 125 -11.05 17.46 8.31
CA ALA A 125 -10.02 17.88 9.26
C ALA A 125 -9.86 16.84 10.38
N LEU A 126 -8.64 16.32 10.56
CA LEU A 126 -8.33 15.37 11.60
C LEU A 126 -8.07 16.12 12.91
N ASP A 127 -6.92 16.80 13.00
CA ASP A 127 -6.55 17.75 14.05
C ASP A 127 -5.28 18.52 13.64
N CYS A 128 -4.83 19.46 14.47
CA CYS A 128 -3.48 20.02 14.44
C CYS A 128 -2.68 19.55 15.67
N GLY A 129 -1.35 19.38 15.55
CA GLY A 129 -0.49 19.00 16.69
C GLY A 129 0.64 18.04 16.36
N THR A 130 0.99 17.16 17.30
CA THR A 130 2.10 16.20 17.16
C THR A 130 1.67 14.77 16.88
N GLY A 131 0.37 14.44 16.96
CA GLY A 131 -0.17 13.14 16.56
C GLY A 131 -1.54 12.85 17.16
N ARG A 132 -2.40 12.16 16.40
CA ARG A 132 -3.77 11.78 16.78
C ARG A 132 -4.23 10.53 16.03
N SER A 133 -5.32 9.92 16.51
CA SER A 133 -6.16 9.02 15.74
C SER A 133 -7.57 9.61 15.63
N LYS A 134 -8.19 9.60 14.45
CA LYS A 134 -9.58 10.04 14.27
C LYS A 134 -10.23 9.32 13.09
N SER A 135 -11.51 8.99 13.25
CA SER A 135 -12.32 8.38 12.19
C SER A 135 -13.01 9.44 11.35
N VAL A 136 -13.13 9.18 10.04
CA VAL A 136 -13.83 10.06 9.08
C VAL A 136 -14.94 9.27 8.37
N PRO A 137 -16.00 9.92 7.88
CA PRO A 137 -17.04 9.25 7.10
C PRO A 137 -16.48 8.69 5.80
N TRP A 138 -16.91 7.48 5.45
CA TRP A 138 -16.50 6.77 4.23
C TRP A 138 -17.70 6.22 3.47
N GLY A 139 -18.65 5.59 4.17
CA GLY A 139 -19.89 5.08 3.57
C GLY A 139 -19.66 3.91 2.59
N ASN A 140 -20.61 3.69 1.69
CA ASN A 140 -20.55 2.68 0.63
C ASN A 140 -19.54 3.08 -0.48
N VAL A 141 -18.24 3.19 -0.18
CA VAL A 141 -17.23 3.63 -1.15
C VAL A 141 -16.00 2.73 -1.13
N ALA A 142 -15.57 2.29 -2.32
CA ALA A 142 -14.28 1.68 -2.59
C ALA A 142 -13.32 2.77 -3.08
N ALA A 143 -12.30 3.11 -2.28
CA ALA A 143 -11.33 4.18 -2.58
C ALA A 143 -10.01 3.96 -1.85
N THR A 144 -8.97 4.73 -2.16
CA THR A 144 -7.69 4.65 -1.45
C THR A 144 -7.55 5.69 -0.34
N LYS A 145 -7.01 5.27 0.82
CA LYS A 145 -6.63 6.16 1.93
C LYS A 145 -5.67 7.24 1.41
N LYS A 146 -5.94 8.48 1.81
CA LYS A 146 -5.11 9.64 1.52
C LYS A 146 -5.13 10.61 2.68
N MET A 147 -3.99 11.20 2.97
CA MET A 147 -3.86 12.28 3.95
C MET A 147 -3.21 13.50 3.29
N LYS A 148 -3.48 14.69 3.80
CA LYS A 148 -2.74 15.90 3.44
C LYS A 148 -2.54 16.78 4.66
N GLY A 149 -1.50 17.61 4.63
CA GLY A 149 -1.22 18.51 5.74
C GLY A 149 -0.47 19.77 5.32
N LEU A 150 -0.48 20.75 6.23
CA LEU A 150 0.25 22.00 6.11
C LEU A 150 0.72 22.47 7.49
N THR A 151 1.74 23.32 7.53
CA THR A 151 2.19 24.04 8.73
C THR A 151 1.97 25.55 8.54
N GLY A 152 1.57 26.25 9.59
CA GLY A 152 1.40 27.72 9.56
C GLY A 152 2.72 28.49 9.55
N ILE A 153 3.72 27.97 10.27
CA ILE A 153 5.13 28.40 10.29
C ILE A 153 6.01 27.16 10.38
N GLY A 154 7.28 27.20 9.94
CA GLY A 154 8.21 26.07 10.09
C GLY A 154 7.76 24.78 9.40
N TRP A 155 8.47 23.67 9.58
CA TRP A 155 8.24 22.44 8.82
C TRP A 155 7.93 21.23 9.71
N ALA A 156 7.29 20.19 9.13
CA ALA A 156 7.01 18.94 9.81
C ALA A 156 7.07 17.72 8.86
N GLY A 157 7.95 16.76 9.15
CA GLY A 157 7.82 15.42 8.58
C GLY A 157 6.74 14.66 9.35
N VAL A 158 5.74 14.09 8.67
CA VAL A 158 4.55 13.50 9.30
C VAL A 158 4.31 12.11 8.74
N GLN A 159 4.25 11.11 9.61
CA GLN A 159 4.04 9.73 9.22
C GLN A 159 2.62 9.29 9.57
N TRP A 160 2.00 8.53 8.65
CA TRP A 160 0.63 8.06 8.77
C TRP A 160 0.59 6.56 9.12
N GLN A 161 -0.56 6.13 9.62
CA GLN A 161 -0.91 4.78 10.08
C GLN A 161 -2.41 4.49 9.83
#